data_AF-A0A947KFK7-F1
#
_entry.id   AF-A0A947KFK7-F1
#
_cell.length_a   1.000
_cell.length_b   1.000
_cell.length_c   1.000
_cell.angle_alpha   90.00
_cell.angle_beta   90.00
_cell.angle_gamma   90.00
#
_symmetry.space_group_name_H-M   'P 1'
#
loop_
_entity.id
_entity.type
_entity.pdbx_description
1 polymer ?
#
loop_
_entity_poly.entity_id
_entity_poly.type
_entity_poly.pdbx_seq_one_letter_code
_entity_poly.pdbx_strand_id
1 'polypeptide(L)'
;PTDEERQIQKTILLFQFTYIGAPYIYYGDEVGMWGADDPDCRKPMVWEEFKYEDETHHPFGLERSSDTVEIDEELFQFYKSIIKLRKEHESLRRGKYGTVLIDDDRSLFAFERWNDAESIRVIFNLSDQSQAIDPDEFLPNKDTWTILFGDSESNDVIKAKSGVAYINTTNG
;
A
#
# COMPACT_ATOMS: atom_id res chain seq x y z
N PRO A 1 16.46 3.53 -2.54
CA PRO A 1 15.10 3.95 -2.93
C PRO A 1 14.78 5.33 -2.35
N THR A 2 14.01 6.14 -3.06
CA THR A 2 13.53 7.45 -2.57
C THR A 2 12.27 7.30 -1.72
N ASP A 3 11.92 8.32 -0.94
CA ASP A 3 10.68 8.36 -0.15
C ASP A 3 9.43 8.18 -1.01
N GLU A 4 9.46 8.70 -2.23
CA GLU A 4 8.38 8.56 -3.20
C GLU A 4 8.22 7.11 -3.66
N GLU A 5 9.32 6.43 -3.99
CA GLU A 5 9.31 5.01 -4.37
C GLU A 5 8.80 4.14 -3.22
N ARG A 6 9.15 4.47 -1.97
CA ARG A 6 8.61 3.81 -0.77
C ARG A 6 7.11 4.06 -0.60
N GLN A 7 6.63 5.27 -0.88
CA GLN A 7 5.20 5.56 -0.87
C GLN A 7 4.46 4.74 -1.93
N ILE A 8 5.00 4.64 -3.15
CA ILE A 8 4.43 3.80 -4.21
C ILE A 8 4.39 2.33 -3.76
N GLN A 9 5.46 1.83 -3.14
CA GLN A 9 5.49 0.46 -2.59
C GLN A 9 4.37 0.25 -1.56
N LYS A 10 4.18 1.18 -0.62
CA LYS A 10 3.09 1.15 0.38
C LYS A 10 1.71 1.14 -0.29
N THR A 11 1.53 1.91 -1.36
CA THR A 11 0.28 1.95 -2.15
C THR A 11 0.00 0.64 -2.87
N ILE A 12 1.02 0.01 -3.46
CA ILE A 12 0.92 -1.32 -4.07
C ILE A 12 0.50 -2.37 -3.04
N LEU A 13 1.07 -2.31 -1.83
CA LEU A 13 0.69 -3.20 -0.73
C LEU A 13 -0.76 -2.98 -0.29
N LEU A 14 -1.19 -1.72 -0.14
CA LEU A 14 -2.58 -1.41 0.17
C LEU A 14 -3.51 -2.03 -0.88
N PHE A 15 -3.18 -1.90 -2.17
CA PHE A 15 -3.92 -2.55 -3.24
C PHE A 15 -3.93 -4.08 -3.06
N GLN A 16 -2.76 -4.71 -3.00
CA GLN A 16 -2.64 -6.16 -2.93
C GLN A 16 -3.38 -6.77 -1.73
N PHE A 17 -3.33 -6.10 -0.57
CA PHE A 17 -3.94 -6.58 0.67
C PHE A 17 -5.42 -6.22 0.83
N THR A 18 -5.98 -5.35 0.01
CA THR A 18 -7.41 -5.02 0.00
C THR A 18 -8.15 -5.62 -1.20
N TYR A 19 -7.44 -5.92 -2.28
CA TYR A 19 -8.01 -6.55 -3.47
C TYR A 19 -8.40 -8.03 -3.23
N ILE A 20 -9.14 -8.57 -4.20
CA ILE A 20 -9.54 -9.98 -4.22
C ILE A 20 -8.32 -10.89 -4.45
N GLY A 21 -8.37 -12.10 -3.89
CA GLY A 21 -7.32 -13.12 -4.06
C GLY A 21 -6.41 -13.27 -2.84
N ALA A 22 -5.20 -13.79 -3.05
CA ALA A 22 -4.22 -14.03 -2.01
C ALA A 22 -3.01 -13.09 -2.22
N PRO A 23 -2.72 -12.17 -1.28
CA PRO A 23 -1.52 -11.35 -1.36
C PRO A 23 -0.26 -12.22 -1.25
N TYR A 24 0.81 -11.78 -1.89
CA TYR A 24 2.10 -12.44 -1.95
C TYR A 24 3.21 -11.42 -1.71
N ILE A 25 4.11 -11.75 -0.80
CA ILE A 25 5.28 -10.94 -0.43
C ILE A 25 6.51 -11.76 -0.81
N TYR A 26 7.47 -11.15 -1.50
CA TYR A 26 8.77 -11.75 -1.73
C TYR A 26 9.70 -11.43 -0.57
N TYR A 27 10.60 -12.35 -0.22
CA TYR A 27 11.47 -12.14 0.94
C TYR A 27 12.33 -10.89 0.74
N GLY A 28 12.45 -10.07 1.77
CA GLY A 28 13.21 -8.84 1.70
C GLY A 28 12.37 -7.61 1.36
N ASP A 29 11.23 -7.78 0.69
CA ASP A 29 10.31 -6.68 0.36
C ASP A 29 9.85 -5.96 1.64
N GLU A 30 9.63 -6.73 2.72
CA GLU A 30 9.12 -6.26 3.99
C GLU A 30 10.14 -5.52 4.85
N VAL A 31 11.43 -5.79 4.62
CA VAL A 31 12.55 -5.09 5.30
C VAL A 31 13.20 -4.04 4.39
N GLY A 32 12.61 -3.77 3.21
CA GLY A 32 13.07 -2.73 2.32
C GLY A 32 14.31 -3.08 1.50
N MET A 33 14.62 -4.36 1.30
CA MET A 33 15.68 -4.76 0.37
C MET A 33 15.43 -4.17 -1.01
N TRP A 34 16.52 -3.82 -1.70
CA TRP A 34 16.49 -3.28 -3.05
C TRP A 34 17.30 -4.16 -4.00
N GLY A 35 16.88 -4.12 -5.26
CA GLY A 35 17.46 -4.89 -6.34
C GLY A 35 16.52 -4.83 -7.53
N ALA A 36 17.07 -4.95 -8.73
CA ALA A 36 16.29 -5.01 -9.95
C ALA A 36 15.99 -6.49 -10.29
N ASP A 37 16.07 -6.82 -11.58
CA ASP A 37 15.91 -8.17 -12.07
C ASP A 37 17.08 -9.09 -11.68
N ASP A 38 16.98 -10.36 -12.10
CA ASP A 38 18.04 -11.35 -11.94
C ASP A 38 19.41 -10.79 -12.38
N PRO A 39 20.45 -10.88 -11.54
CA PRO A 39 20.54 -11.66 -10.30
C PRO A 39 20.20 -10.91 -8.99
N ASP A 40 19.87 -9.62 -9.06
CA ASP A 40 19.80 -8.74 -7.87
C ASP A 40 18.62 -9.06 -6.95
N CYS A 41 17.55 -9.66 -7.48
CA CYS A 41 16.44 -10.17 -6.67
C CYS A 41 16.81 -11.38 -5.78
N ARG A 42 18.02 -11.94 -5.91
CA ARG A 42 18.48 -13.13 -5.16
C ARG A 42 19.53 -12.79 -4.10
N LYS A 43 19.63 -11.53 -3.69
CA LYS A 43 20.53 -11.12 -2.61
C LYS A 43 20.23 -11.88 -1.33
N PRO A 44 21.25 -12.16 -0.49
CA PRO A 44 21.03 -12.70 0.84
C PRO A 44 20.09 -11.81 1.65
N MET A 45 19.17 -12.43 2.40
CA MET A 45 18.28 -11.71 3.31
C MET A 45 19.08 -10.89 4.33
N VAL A 46 18.59 -9.69 4.62
CA VAL A 46 19.11 -8.82 5.68
C VAL A 46 18.45 -9.23 7.00
N TRP A 47 19.27 -9.62 7.98
CA TRP A 47 18.81 -10.06 9.30
C TRP A 47 19.27 -9.08 10.38
N GLU A 48 18.41 -8.84 11.38
CA GLU A 48 18.64 -7.86 12.45
C GLU A 48 19.89 -8.18 13.28
N GLU A 49 20.27 -9.46 13.39
CA GLU A 49 21.40 -9.89 14.22
C GLU A 49 22.77 -9.62 13.58
N PHE A 50 22.81 -9.24 12.30
CA PHE A 50 24.04 -8.99 11.57
C PHE A 50 24.22 -7.51 11.24
N LYS A 51 25.49 -7.10 11.22
CA LYS A 51 25.90 -5.81 10.67
C LYS A 51 26.45 -6.02 9.28
N TYR A 52 25.90 -5.32 8.31
CA TYR A 52 26.31 -5.39 6.91
C TYR A 52 27.19 -4.20 6.55
N GLU A 53 28.06 -4.39 5.57
CA GLU A 53 28.78 -3.30 4.93
C GLU A 53 27.91 -2.67 3.85
N ASP A 54 28.15 -1.40 3.55
CA ASP A 54 27.44 -0.71 2.48
C ASP A 54 27.70 -1.38 1.12
N GLU A 55 26.66 -1.50 0.30
CA GLU A 55 26.78 -2.05 -1.03
C GLU A 55 27.39 -1.00 -1.97
N THR A 56 28.59 -1.28 -2.46
CA THR A 56 29.32 -0.41 -3.39
C THR A 56 29.47 -1.01 -4.79
N HIS A 57 29.10 -2.28 -4.96
CA HIS A 57 29.35 -3.01 -6.19
C HIS A 57 28.37 -2.61 -7.30
N HIS A 58 28.90 -2.25 -8.47
CA HIS A 58 28.11 -2.09 -9.68
C HIS A 58 28.33 -3.31 -10.59
N PRO A 59 27.28 -3.91 -11.18
CA PRO A 59 27.41 -5.14 -11.97
C PRO A 59 28.35 -5.00 -13.19
N PHE A 60 28.47 -3.77 -13.73
CA PHE A 60 29.39 -3.44 -14.82
C PHE A 60 30.73 -2.82 -14.36
N GLY A 61 31.03 -2.86 -13.05
CA GLY A 61 32.26 -2.29 -12.47
C GLY A 61 32.37 -0.77 -12.58
N LEU A 62 31.24 -0.06 -12.74
CA LEU A 62 31.20 1.40 -12.78
C LEU A 62 31.13 1.97 -11.35
N GLU A 63 31.49 3.24 -11.19
CA GLU A 63 31.25 3.94 -9.92
C GLU A 63 29.74 4.17 -9.72
N ARG A 64 29.26 3.92 -8.51
CA ARG A 64 27.91 4.24 -8.05
C ARG A 64 27.95 4.75 -6.61
N SER A 65 26.90 5.43 -6.19
CA SER A 65 26.66 5.70 -4.78
C SER A 65 26.59 4.40 -3.99
N SER A 66 27.12 4.41 -2.77
CA SER A 66 26.95 3.33 -1.82
C SER A 66 25.52 3.29 -1.30
N ASP A 67 24.95 2.10 -1.17
CA ASP A 67 23.64 1.90 -0.55
C ASP A 67 23.81 1.22 0.81
N THR A 68 23.24 1.84 1.85
CA THR A 68 23.27 1.31 3.21
C THR A 68 22.43 0.03 3.31
N VAL A 69 23.04 -1.07 3.76
CA VAL A 69 22.36 -2.36 3.95
C VAL A 69 21.85 -2.48 5.38
N GLU A 70 20.59 -2.10 5.57
CA GLU A 70 19.89 -2.15 6.84
C GLU A 70 18.40 -2.48 6.66
N ILE A 71 17.76 -2.85 7.77
CA ILE A 71 16.31 -3.11 7.80
C ILE A 71 15.57 -1.77 7.83
N ASP A 72 14.64 -1.59 6.89
CA ASP A 72 13.66 -0.50 6.92
C ASP A 72 12.55 -0.84 7.93
N GLU A 73 12.77 -0.47 9.19
CA GLU A 73 11.83 -0.75 10.29
C GLU A 73 10.46 -0.12 10.07
N GLU A 74 10.40 1.09 9.50
CA GLU A 74 9.12 1.76 9.22
C GLU A 74 8.30 0.96 8.21
N LEU A 75 8.94 0.55 7.12
CA LEU A 75 8.32 -0.31 6.12
C LEU A 75 7.90 -1.65 6.74
N PHE A 76 8.74 -2.27 7.56
CA PHE A 76 8.40 -3.53 8.21
C PHE A 76 7.16 -3.43 9.11
N GLN A 77 7.01 -2.33 9.86
CA GLN A 77 5.78 -2.06 10.62
C GLN A 77 4.57 -1.79 9.72
N PHE A 78 4.77 -1.16 8.56
CA PHE A 78 3.71 -0.98 7.57
C PHE A 78 3.20 -2.34 7.04
N TYR A 79 4.10 -3.26 6.69
CA TYR A 79 3.73 -4.63 6.28
C TYR A 79 2.93 -5.35 7.36
N LYS A 80 3.37 -5.28 8.63
CA LYS A 80 2.61 -5.86 9.75
C LYS A 80 1.21 -5.25 9.86
N SER A 81 1.11 -3.94 9.69
CA SER A 81 -0.15 -3.21 9.80
C SER A 81 -1.14 -3.57 8.68
N ILE A 82 -0.67 -3.70 7.44
CA ILE A 82 -1.54 -4.08 6.31
C ILE A 82 -1.96 -5.56 6.36
N ILE A 83 -1.08 -6.44 6.83
CA ILE A 83 -1.42 -7.85 7.08
C ILE A 83 -2.47 -7.95 8.19
N LYS A 84 -2.31 -7.16 9.26
CA LYS A 84 -3.27 -7.10 10.37
C LYS A 84 -4.63 -6.59 9.88
N LEU A 85 -4.66 -5.50 9.11
CA LEU A 85 -5.87 -4.98 8.47
C LEU A 85 -6.62 -6.09 7.71
N ARG A 86 -5.94 -6.80 6.80
CA ARG A 86 -6.56 -7.89 6.05
C ARG A 86 -7.04 -9.04 6.94
N LYS A 87 -6.41 -9.30 8.09
CA LYS A 87 -6.79 -10.35 9.06
C LYS A 87 -7.94 -9.95 9.99
N GLU A 88 -8.14 -8.66 10.23
CA GLU A 88 -9.24 -8.18 11.09
C GLU A 88 -10.54 -8.06 10.30
N HIS A 89 -10.49 -7.71 9.02
CA HIS A 89 -11.68 -7.50 8.19
C HIS A 89 -11.99 -8.69 7.27
N GLU A 90 -13.07 -9.42 7.56
CA GLU A 90 -13.47 -10.57 6.75
C GLU A 90 -13.88 -10.16 5.32
N SER A 91 -14.44 -8.97 5.14
CA SER A 91 -14.80 -8.44 3.81
C SER A 91 -13.58 -8.37 2.87
N LEU A 92 -12.38 -8.07 3.37
CA LEU A 92 -11.16 -8.05 2.57
C LEU A 92 -10.72 -9.46 2.14
N ARG A 93 -11.02 -10.50 2.94
CA ARG A 93 -10.63 -11.90 2.65
C ARG A 93 -11.66 -12.63 1.81
N ARG A 94 -12.94 -12.44 2.10
CA ARG A 94 -14.06 -13.23 1.58
C ARG A 94 -15.27 -12.42 1.11
N GLY A 95 -15.26 -11.11 1.34
CA GLY A 95 -16.33 -10.23 0.90
C GLY A 95 -16.43 -10.16 -0.61
N LYS A 96 -17.60 -9.70 -1.06
CA LYS A 96 -17.91 -9.36 -2.45
C LYS A 96 -16.98 -8.23 -2.94
N TYR A 97 -17.03 -7.97 -4.23
CA TYR A 97 -16.21 -6.97 -4.89
C TYR A 97 -17.06 -6.20 -5.90
N GLY A 98 -16.80 -4.90 -6.02
CA GLY A 98 -17.39 -4.04 -7.02
C GLY A 98 -16.55 -2.80 -7.24
N THR A 99 -16.38 -2.40 -8.49
CA THR A 99 -15.71 -1.14 -8.83
C THR A 99 -16.63 0.03 -8.50
N VAL A 100 -16.09 1.07 -7.88
CA VAL A 100 -16.83 2.28 -7.46
C VAL A 100 -16.50 3.46 -8.35
N LEU A 101 -15.22 3.65 -8.67
CA LEU A 101 -14.73 4.78 -9.46
C LEU A 101 -13.62 4.32 -10.40
N ILE A 102 -13.70 4.77 -11.66
CA ILE A 102 -12.62 4.78 -12.63
C ILE A 102 -12.59 6.17 -13.22
N ASP A 103 -11.52 6.91 -13.01
CA ASP A 103 -11.33 8.26 -13.54
C ASP A 103 -9.93 8.37 -14.11
N ASP A 104 -9.82 8.13 -15.42
CA ASP A 104 -8.55 8.12 -16.13
C ASP A 104 -7.90 9.52 -16.17
N ASP A 105 -8.72 10.57 -16.26
CA ASP A 105 -8.25 11.96 -16.34
C ASP A 105 -7.57 12.41 -15.04
N ARG A 106 -8.11 11.98 -13.88
CA ARG A 106 -7.52 12.25 -12.56
C ARG A 106 -6.62 11.13 -12.04
N SER A 107 -6.50 10.02 -12.79
CA SER A 107 -5.80 8.80 -12.37
C SER A 107 -6.27 8.27 -11.00
N LEU A 108 -7.59 8.25 -10.80
CA LEU A 108 -8.23 7.70 -9.61
C LEU A 108 -8.84 6.34 -9.92
N PHE A 109 -8.63 5.41 -9.00
CA PHE A 109 -9.27 4.09 -9.04
C PHE A 109 -9.81 3.75 -7.66
N ALA A 110 -11.06 3.28 -7.60
CA ALA A 110 -11.65 2.83 -6.34
C ALA A 110 -12.55 1.62 -6.49
N PHE A 111 -12.58 0.81 -5.44
CA PHE A 111 -13.45 -0.36 -5.33
C PHE A 111 -13.98 -0.54 -3.91
N GLU A 112 -15.01 -1.38 -3.80
CA GLU A 112 -15.66 -1.74 -2.55
C GLU A 112 -15.52 -3.25 -2.30
N ARG A 113 -15.26 -3.60 -1.03
CA ARG A 113 -15.29 -4.96 -0.49
C ARG A 113 -16.31 -5.00 0.62
N TRP A 114 -17.30 -5.89 0.55
CA TRP A 114 -18.35 -5.92 1.56
C TRP A 114 -18.87 -7.33 1.85
N ASN A 115 -19.45 -7.47 3.03
CA ASN A 115 -20.27 -8.60 3.45
C ASN A 115 -21.49 -8.04 4.21
N ASP A 116 -22.18 -8.88 4.98
CA ASP A 116 -23.39 -8.45 5.71
C ASP A 116 -23.07 -7.56 6.93
N ALA A 117 -21.83 -7.59 7.44
CA ALA A 117 -21.41 -6.89 8.66
C ALA A 117 -20.66 -5.57 8.40
N GLU A 118 -19.90 -5.50 7.30
CA GLU A 118 -19.05 -4.36 6.99
C GLU A 118 -18.93 -4.13 5.48
N SER A 119 -18.72 -2.87 5.12
CA SER A 119 -18.29 -2.45 3.80
C SER A 119 -17.01 -1.61 3.90
N ILE A 120 -16.05 -1.88 3.02
CA ILE A 120 -14.78 -1.18 2.93
C ILE A 120 -14.61 -0.65 1.51
N ARG A 121 -14.50 0.67 1.37
CA ARG A 121 -14.17 1.35 0.11
C ARG A 121 -12.71 1.74 0.12
N VAL A 122 -11.98 1.39 -0.93
CA VAL A 122 -10.56 1.72 -1.07
C VAL A 122 -10.37 2.51 -2.34
N ILE A 123 -9.72 3.67 -2.21
CA ILE A 123 -9.40 4.57 -3.32
C ILE A 123 -7.88 4.75 -3.43
N PHE A 124 -7.42 4.84 -4.67
CA PHE A 124 -6.02 5.02 -5.05
C PHE A 124 -5.92 6.27 -5.92
N ASN A 125 -4.99 7.15 -5.56
CA ASN A 125 -4.57 8.27 -6.38
C ASN A 125 -3.21 7.93 -6.99
N LEU A 126 -3.20 7.64 -8.29
CA LEU A 126 -1.99 7.30 -9.03
C LEU A 126 -1.35 8.52 -9.71
N SER A 127 -1.93 9.71 -9.55
CA SER A 127 -1.38 10.94 -10.11
C SER A 127 -0.26 11.52 -9.24
N ASP A 128 0.50 12.46 -9.82
CA ASP A 128 1.55 13.22 -9.15
C ASP A 128 1.01 14.35 -8.25
N GLN A 129 -0.32 14.51 -8.14
CA GLN A 129 -0.95 15.59 -7.37
C GLN A 129 -2.02 15.04 -6.44
N SER A 130 -2.25 15.71 -5.31
CA SER A 130 -3.37 15.35 -4.43
C SER A 130 -4.71 15.58 -5.15
N GLN A 131 -5.63 14.64 -5.01
CA GLN A 131 -6.93 14.67 -5.68
C GLN A 131 -8.05 14.80 -4.66
N ALA A 132 -8.92 15.78 -4.85
CA ALA A 132 -10.15 15.90 -4.10
C ALA A 132 -11.22 14.95 -4.66
N ILE A 133 -11.97 14.32 -3.77
CA ILE A 133 -13.15 13.52 -4.08
C ILE A 133 -14.39 14.17 -3.49
N ASP A 134 -15.53 14.04 -4.16
CA ASP A 134 -16.81 14.39 -3.55
C ASP A 134 -17.22 13.24 -2.60
N PRO A 135 -17.23 13.45 -1.27
CA PRO A 135 -17.60 12.40 -0.33
C PRO A 135 -19.07 12.00 -0.43
N ASP A 136 -19.96 12.88 -0.89
CA ASP A 136 -21.37 12.53 -1.02
C ASP A 136 -21.61 11.60 -2.23
N GLU A 137 -20.76 11.70 -3.26
CA GLU A 137 -20.72 10.76 -4.39
C GLU A 137 -20.00 9.46 -4.02
N PHE A 138 -18.86 9.57 -3.34
CA PHE A 138 -17.98 8.43 -3.05
C PHE A 138 -18.33 7.66 -1.78
N LEU A 139 -18.94 8.28 -0.78
CA LEU A 139 -19.29 7.68 0.52
C LEU A 139 -20.78 7.95 0.82
N PRO A 140 -21.70 7.09 0.33
CA PRO A 140 -23.12 7.24 0.59
C PRO A 140 -23.40 7.31 2.10
N ASN A 141 -24.14 8.32 2.53
CA ASN A 141 -24.30 8.66 3.95
C ASN A 141 -22.95 8.88 4.64
N LYS A 142 -22.13 9.80 4.12
CA LYS A 142 -20.71 9.98 4.49
C LYS A 142 -20.40 9.95 5.98
N ASP A 143 -21.31 10.42 6.84
CA ASP A 143 -21.16 10.42 8.30
C ASP A 143 -21.08 9.01 8.92
N THR A 144 -21.46 7.98 8.15
CA THR A 144 -21.38 6.56 8.55
C THR A 144 -20.05 5.90 8.17
N TRP A 145 -19.18 6.61 7.46
CA TRP A 145 -17.87 6.13 7.02
C TRP A 145 -16.76 6.75 7.87
N THR A 146 -15.75 5.95 8.20
CA THR A 146 -14.53 6.42 8.86
C THR A 146 -13.30 5.96 8.10
N ILE A 147 -12.20 6.70 8.22
CA ILE A 147 -10.91 6.25 7.68
C ILE A 147 -10.46 5.02 8.48
N LEU A 148 -10.26 3.92 7.76
CA LEU A 148 -9.77 2.66 8.30
C LEU A 148 -8.24 2.56 8.18
N PHE A 149 -7.67 3.00 7.06
CA PHE A 149 -6.25 2.87 6.77
C PHE A 149 -5.81 3.85 5.69
N GLY A 150 -4.53 4.22 5.67
CA GLY A 150 -3.89 4.99 4.59
C GLY A 150 -3.76 6.47 4.86
N ASP A 151 -3.16 7.18 3.89
CA ASP A 151 -2.77 8.58 4.02
C ASP A 151 -3.72 9.50 3.24
N SER A 152 -4.52 10.28 3.97
CA SER A 152 -5.34 11.37 3.42
C SER A 152 -4.91 12.71 4.05
N GLU A 153 -4.98 13.80 3.29
CA GLU A 153 -4.80 15.16 3.86
C GLU A 153 -6.04 15.60 4.65
N SER A 154 -7.21 15.13 4.21
CA SER A 154 -8.52 15.26 4.85
C SER A 154 -9.43 14.11 4.36
N ASN A 155 -10.62 13.94 4.95
CA ASN A 155 -11.55 12.86 4.57
C ASN A 155 -11.87 12.81 3.06
N ASP A 156 -11.69 13.92 2.36
CA ASP A 156 -12.04 14.16 0.96
C ASP A 156 -10.83 14.45 0.05
N VAL A 157 -9.59 14.42 0.56
CA VAL A 157 -8.38 14.68 -0.25
C VAL A 157 -7.39 13.53 -0.13
N ILE A 158 -7.19 12.84 -1.25
CA ILE A 158 -6.27 11.69 -1.37
C ILE A 158 -4.92 12.19 -1.85
N LYS A 159 -3.87 11.98 -1.05
CA LYS A 159 -2.50 12.41 -1.36
C LYS A 159 -2.01 11.80 -2.68
N ALA A 160 -1.13 12.49 -3.39
CA ALA A 160 -0.45 11.96 -4.57
C ALA A 160 0.21 10.60 -4.29
N LYS A 161 0.11 9.66 -5.24
CA LYS A 161 0.70 8.31 -5.17
C LYS A 161 0.33 7.52 -3.91
N SER A 162 -0.82 7.81 -3.31
CA SER A 162 -1.31 7.15 -2.09
C SER A 162 -2.63 6.42 -2.30
N GLY A 163 -3.09 5.73 -1.26
CA GLY A 163 -4.45 5.26 -1.19
C GLY A 163 -5.00 5.33 0.24
N VAL A 164 -6.33 5.31 0.33
CA VAL A 164 -7.08 5.39 1.58
C VAL A 164 -8.18 4.34 1.56
N ALA A 165 -8.34 3.64 2.68
CA ALA A 165 -9.45 2.73 2.93
C ALA A 165 -10.40 3.36 3.94
N TYR A 166 -11.69 3.34 3.61
CA TYR A 166 -12.79 3.78 4.45
C TYR A 166 -13.64 2.58 4.83
N ILE A 167 -14.17 2.55 6.05
CA ILE A 167 -15.06 1.51 6.53
C ILE A 167 -16.41 2.06 6.93
N ASN A 168 -17.45 1.27 6.66
CA ASN A 168 -18.79 1.43 7.17
C ASN A 168 -19.25 0.10 7.76
N THR A 169 -19.60 0.10 9.03
CA THR A 169 -20.16 -1.07 9.70
C THR A 169 -21.67 -0.96 9.73
N THR A 170 -22.37 -1.98 9.25
CA THR A 170 -23.82 -2.06 9.41
C THR A 170 -24.10 -2.21 10.90
N ASN A 171 -24.54 -1.14 11.57
CA ASN A 171 -25.13 -1.26 12.90
C ASN A 171 -26.37 -2.14 12.73
N GLY A 172 -26.33 -3.35 13.29
CA GLY A 172 -27.47 -4.27 13.31
C GLY A 172 -28.69 -3.69 14.00
#